data_AF-A0A0R1SE85-F1
#
_entry.id   AF-A0A0R1SE85-F1
#
_cell.length_a   1.000
_cell.length_b   1.000
_cell.length_c   1.000
_cell.angle_alpha   90.00
_cell.angle_beta   90.00
_cell.angle_gamma   90.00
#
_symmetry.space_group_name_H-M   'P 1'
#
loop_
_entity.id
_entity.type
_entity.pdbx_description
1 polymer ?
#
loop_
_entity_poly.entity_id
_entity_poly.type
_entity_poly.pdbx_seq_one_letter_code
_entity_poly.pdbx_strand_id
1 'polypeptide(L)'
;MLYQYRKDYEKITMGLFSLVSELQNMDLVTQEMAWYANSDNRMIYLWKDHSNNWSGLVGIELQEKQLLIHQLVVTPQSHNQANFNQLFDELQSLYPSYEIITGFDIKSIWMKWEQSKKHV
;
A
#
# COMPACT_ATOMS: atom_id res chain seq x y z
N MET A 1 -7.69 2.21 -7.80
CA MET A 1 -7.27 1.07 -8.63
C MET A 1 -5.81 0.75 -8.38
N LEU A 2 -5.54 -0.48 -7.94
CA LEU A 2 -4.20 -1.02 -7.70
C LEU A 2 -3.53 -1.52 -9.00
N TYR A 3 -2.24 -1.25 -9.10
CA TYR A 3 -1.36 -1.70 -10.17
C TYR A 3 -0.12 -2.29 -9.53
N GLN A 4 0.17 -3.55 -9.82
CA GLN A 4 1.42 -4.16 -9.37
C GLN A 4 2.60 -3.41 -9.96
N TYR A 5 3.62 -3.17 -9.12
CA TYR A 5 4.84 -2.50 -9.53
C TYR A 5 5.50 -3.19 -10.73
N ARG A 6 6.04 -2.35 -11.61
CA ARG A 6 6.83 -2.72 -12.79
C ARG A 6 7.89 -1.66 -13.00
N LYS A 7 8.96 -1.98 -13.72
CA LYS A 7 10.11 -1.09 -13.92
C LYS A 7 9.72 0.27 -14.53
N ASP A 8 8.68 0.33 -15.36
CA ASP A 8 8.15 1.57 -15.93
C ASP A 8 7.54 2.52 -14.87
N TYR A 9 7.22 2.02 -13.68
CA TYR A 9 6.70 2.80 -12.56
C TYR A 9 7.76 3.25 -11.56
N GLU A 10 9.03 2.87 -11.74
CA GLU A 10 10.11 3.12 -10.77
C GLU A 10 10.17 4.57 -10.29
N LYS A 11 10.18 5.54 -11.21
CA LYS A 11 10.26 6.96 -10.84
C LYS A 11 9.11 7.44 -9.95
N ILE A 12 7.88 7.01 -10.24
CA ILE A 12 6.70 7.40 -9.45
C ILE A 12 6.66 6.64 -8.12
N THR A 13 7.06 5.36 -8.10
CA THR A 13 7.21 4.58 -6.87
C THR A 13 8.22 5.20 -5.92
N MET A 14 9.39 5.60 -6.43
CA MET A 14 10.40 6.31 -5.62
C MET A 14 9.88 7.63 -5.08
N GLY A 15 9.16 8.41 -5.90
CA GLY A 15 8.55 9.67 -5.46
C GLY A 15 7.51 9.47 -4.35
N LEU A 16 6.72 8.41 -4.42
CA LEU A 16 5.77 8.06 -3.36
C LEU A 16 6.50 7.60 -2.09
N PHE A 17 7.52 6.74 -2.19
CA PHE A 17 8.31 6.32 -1.04
C PHE A 17 9.03 7.49 -0.34
N SER A 18 9.43 8.54 -1.07
CA SER A 18 10.02 9.73 -0.45
C SER A 18 9.08 10.52 0.48
N LEU A 19 7.78 10.18 0.51
CA LEU A 19 6.81 10.72 1.47
C LEU A 19 6.87 10.00 2.83
N VAL A 20 7.56 8.86 2.91
CA VAL A 20 7.75 8.09 4.14
C VAL A 20 8.84 8.76 4.98
N SER A 21 8.53 9.14 6.21
CA SER A 21 9.42 9.90 7.10
C SER A 21 10.76 9.20 7.39
N GLU A 22 10.75 7.87 7.38
CA GLU A 22 11.88 6.99 7.64
C GLU A 22 12.81 6.90 6.42
N LEU A 23 12.31 7.14 5.20
CA LEU A 23 13.05 7.05 3.95
C LEU A 23 13.61 8.43 3.55
N GLN A 24 14.53 8.93 4.37
CA GLN A 24 15.00 10.32 4.33
C GLN A 24 15.90 10.69 3.14
N ASN A 25 16.37 9.70 2.38
CA ASN A 25 17.24 9.92 1.23
C ASN A 25 17.06 8.83 0.17
N MET A 26 17.64 9.05 -1.01
CA MET A 26 17.51 8.15 -2.15
C MET A 26 18.12 6.77 -1.93
N ASP A 27 19.15 6.66 -1.08
CA ASP A 27 19.77 5.38 -0.77
C ASP A 27 18.80 4.50 0.03
N LEU A 28 18.12 5.08 1.02
CA LEU A 28 17.10 4.40 1.82
C LEU A 28 15.90 3.99 0.97
N VAL A 29 15.41 4.86 0.07
CA VAL A 29 14.34 4.51 -0.88
C VAL A 29 14.76 3.34 -1.78
N THR A 30 16.00 3.35 -2.25
CA THR A 30 16.53 2.27 -3.10
C THR A 30 16.66 0.96 -2.34
N GLN A 31 17.10 1.02 -1.08
CA GLN A 31 17.16 -0.15 -0.19
C GLN A 31 15.78 -0.74 0.07
N GLU A 32 14.77 0.10 0.31
CA GLU A 32 13.39 -0.32 0.50
C GLU A 32 12.86 -1.04 -0.75
N MET A 33 13.04 -0.44 -1.93
CA MET A 33 12.63 -1.08 -3.20
C MET A 33 13.36 -2.40 -3.45
N ALA A 34 14.66 -2.47 -3.11
CA ALA A 34 15.43 -3.70 -3.22
C ALA A 34 14.94 -4.78 -2.25
N TRP A 35 14.52 -4.42 -1.03
CA TRP A 35 13.97 -5.34 -0.06
C TRP A 35 12.68 -6.03 -0.56
N TYR A 36 11.80 -5.29 -1.25
CA TYR A 36 10.65 -5.88 -1.95
C TYR A 36 11.09 -6.77 -3.12
N ALA A 37 12.06 -6.33 -3.93
CA ALA A 37 12.51 -7.10 -5.10
C ALA A 37 13.24 -8.40 -4.76
N ASN A 38 13.79 -8.52 -3.54
CA ASN A 38 14.58 -9.67 -3.10
C ASN A 38 13.74 -10.88 -2.68
N SER A 39 12.40 -10.82 -2.75
CA SER A 39 11.54 -11.96 -2.43
C SER A 39 10.26 -11.97 -3.24
N ASP A 40 9.87 -13.13 -3.77
CA ASP A 40 8.67 -13.29 -4.61
C ASP A 40 7.35 -13.10 -3.83
N ASN A 41 7.40 -13.23 -2.49
CA ASN A 41 6.24 -13.01 -1.64
C ASN A 41 6.05 -11.54 -1.23
N ARG A 42 6.91 -10.63 -1.69
CA ARG A 42 6.85 -9.20 -1.42
C ARG A 42 6.45 -8.46 -2.68
N MET A 43 5.48 -7.57 -2.56
CA MET A 43 4.98 -6.81 -3.69
C MET A 43 4.78 -5.36 -3.31
N ILE A 44 5.03 -4.48 -4.28
CA ILE A 44 4.58 -3.09 -4.23
C ILE A 44 3.40 -2.98 -5.19
N TYR A 45 2.31 -2.37 -4.73
CA TYR A 45 1.22 -1.93 -5.58
C TYR A 45 1.14 -0.41 -5.56
N LEU A 46 1.09 0.22 -6.73
CA LEU A 46 0.74 1.63 -6.85
C LEU A 46 -0.78 1.75 -6.93
N TRP A 47 -1.32 2.81 -6.34
CA TRP A 47 -2.75 3.07 -6.33
C TRP A 47 -3.07 4.36 -7.08
N LYS A 48 -4.05 4.26 -7.98
CA LYS A 48 -4.70 5.43 -8.57
C LYS A 48 -6.02 5.73 -7.90
N ASP A 49 -6.26 7.00 -7.64
CA ASP A 49 -7.54 7.48 -7.13
C ASP A 49 -8.64 7.52 -8.22
N HIS A 50 -9.83 7.95 -7.83
CA HIS A 50 -10.96 8.14 -8.75
C HIS A 50 -10.69 9.15 -9.88
N SER A 51 -9.74 10.06 -9.70
CA SER A 51 -9.31 11.01 -10.74
C SER A 51 -8.23 10.42 -11.66
N ASN A 52 -7.93 9.12 -11.54
CA ASN A 52 -6.92 8.40 -12.32
C ASN A 52 -5.48 8.96 -12.12
N ASN A 53 -5.24 9.62 -10.98
CA ASN A 53 -3.92 10.12 -10.60
C ASN A 53 -3.20 9.09 -9.73
N TRP A 54 -1.88 8.97 -9.89
CA TRP A 54 -1.04 8.21 -8.96
C TRP A 54 -1.07 8.90 -7.60
N SER A 55 -1.76 8.27 -6.65
CA SER A 55 -2.14 8.90 -5.38
C SER A 55 -1.71 8.09 -4.16
N GLY A 56 -1.06 6.95 -4.35
CA GLY A 56 -0.51 6.18 -3.24
C GLY A 56 0.23 4.92 -3.68
N LEU A 57 0.77 4.22 -2.70
CA LEU A 57 1.25 2.85 -2.85
C LEU A 57 0.96 2.04 -1.59
N VAL A 58 0.94 0.73 -1.74
CA VAL A 58 0.92 -0.23 -0.64
C VAL A 58 2.00 -1.27 -0.89
N GLY A 59 2.90 -1.41 0.08
CA GLY A 59 3.92 -2.46 0.13
C GLY A 59 3.42 -3.59 1.01
N ILE A 60 3.41 -4.81 0.46
CA ILE A 60 2.85 -5.99 1.12
C ILE A 60 3.84 -7.15 1.15
N GLU A 61 3.62 -8.07 2.08
CA GLU A 61 4.23 -9.38 2.11
C GLU A 61 3.18 -10.46 2.37
N LEU A 62 3.23 -11.55 1.61
CA LEU A 62 2.35 -12.70 1.80
C LEU A 62 3.06 -13.78 2.62
N GLN A 63 2.43 -14.23 3.69
CA GLN A 63 2.90 -15.35 4.52
C GLN A 63 1.73 -16.25 4.89
N GLU A 64 1.79 -17.53 4.50
CA GLU A 64 0.69 -18.48 4.72
C GLU A 64 -0.67 -17.96 4.20
N LYS A 65 -1.56 -17.54 5.10
CA LYS A 65 -2.86 -16.90 4.81
C LYS A 65 -2.95 -15.45 5.30
N GLN A 66 -1.82 -14.82 5.54
CA GLN A 66 -1.71 -13.45 6.00
C GLN A 66 -1.10 -12.58 4.92
N LEU A 67 -1.69 -11.39 4.76
CA LEU A 67 -1.17 -10.30 3.96
C LEU A 67 -0.72 -9.22 4.91
N LEU A 68 0.60 -9.09 5.08
CA LEU A 68 1.20 -8.07 5.93
C LEU A 68 1.35 -6.78 5.13
N ILE A 69 0.82 -5.67 5.65
CA ILE A 69 1.09 -4.34 5.09
C ILE A 69 2.32 -3.77 5.78
N HIS A 70 3.40 -3.62 5.01
CA HIS A 70 4.66 -3.02 5.46
C HIS A 70 4.68 -1.51 5.27
N GLN A 71 4.08 -1.05 4.16
CA GLN A 71 3.98 0.38 3.87
C GLN A 71 2.61 0.71 3.31
N LEU A 72 1.99 1.77 3.81
CA LEU A 72 0.85 2.43 3.18
C LEU A 72 1.19 3.90 2.99
N VAL A 73 1.28 4.35 1.74
CA VAL A 73 1.50 5.76 1.40
C VAL A 73 0.30 6.25 0.61
N VAL A 74 -0.25 7.38 1.00
CA VAL A 74 -1.23 8.12 0.23
C VAL A 74 -0.81 9.58 0.19
N THR A 75 -0.89 10.21 -0.96
CA THR A 75 -0.53 11.62 -1.13
C THR A 75 -1.40 12.50 -0.23
N PRO A 76 -0.90 13.67 0.25
CA PRO A 76 -1.68 14.54 1.14
C PRO A 76 -3.06 14.91 0.59
N GLN A 77 -3.18 15.12 -0.72
CA GLN A 77 -4.44 15.46 -1.38
C GLN A 77 -5.45 14.31 -1.36
N SER A 78 -4.97 13.08 -1.33
CA SER A 78 -5.77 11.85 -1.35
C SER A 78 -5.94 11.23 0.03
N HIS A 79 -5.39 11.85 1.08
CA HIS A 79 -5.38 11.33 2.44
C HIS A 79 -6.75 11.50 3.14
N ASN A 80 -7.71 10.65 2.79
CA ASN A 80 -9.03 10.60 3.40
C ASN A 80 -9.55 9.15 3.52
N GLN A 81 -10.51 8.91 4.41
CA GLN A 81 -11.01 7.56 4.71
C GLN A 81 -11.65 6.85 3.51
N ALA A 82 -12.30 7.59 2.60
CA ALA A 82 -12.96 6.96 1.45
C ALA A 82 -11.93 6.33 0.50
N ASN A 83 -10.81 7.03 0.26
CA ASN A 83 -9.70 6.51 -0.53
C ASN A 83 -9.02 5.31 0.13
N PHE A 84 -8.80 5.35 1.45
CA PHE A 84 -8.28 4.19 2.19
C PHE A 84 -9.24 3.00 2.11
N ASN A 85 -10.55 3.23 2.22
CA ASN A 85 -11.53 2.16 2.11
C ASN A 85 -11.49 1.51 0.73
N GLN A 86 -11.43 2.31 -0.34
CA GLN A 86 -11.31 1.78 -1.69
C GLN A 86 -10.01 1.00 -1.88
N LEU A 87 -8.88 1.50 -1.37
CA LEU A 87 -7.59 0.81 -1.45
C LEU A 87 -7.65 -0.57 -0.76
N PHE A 88 -8.20 -0.64 0.45
CA PHE A 88 -8.34 -1.90 1.17
C PHE A 88 -9.35 -2.86 0.52
N ASP A 89 -10.43 -2.33 -0.08
CA ASP A 89 -11.39 -3.13 -0.85
C ASP A 89 -10.72 -3.80 -2.05
N GLU A 90 -9.94 -3.03 -2.80
CA GLU A 90 -9.19 -3.54 -3.94
C GLU A 90 -8.14 -4.58 -3.49
N LEU A 91 -7.45 -4.32 -2.37
CA LEU A 91 -6.44 -5.25 -1.84
C LEU A 91 -7.07 -6.56 -1.35
N GLN A 92 -8.18 -6.49 -0.63
CA GLN A 92 -8.92 -7.67 -0.17
C GLN A 92 -9.51 -8.45 -1.35
N SER A 93 -9.93 -7.77 -2.41
CA SER A 93 -10.42 -8.41 -3.65
C SER A 93 -9.32 -9.16 -4.40
N LEU A 94 -8.09 -8.63 -4.42
CA LEU A 94 -6.93 -9.32 -4.99
C LEU A 94 -6.54 -10.57 -4.20
N TYR A 95 -6.76 -10.54 -2.87
CA TYR A 95 -6.37 -11.63 -1.96
C TYR A 95 -7.54 -12.07 -1.06
N PRO A 96 -8.62 -12.64 -1.63
CA PRO A 96 -9.88 -12.86 -0.92
C PRO A 96 -9.79 -13.88 0.22
N SER A 97 -8.79 -14.77 0.18
CA SER A 97 -8.55 -15.79 1.22
C SER A 97 -7.53 -15.36 2.28
N TYR A 98 -6.97 -14.16 2.18
CA TYR A 98 -5.94 -13.67 3.09
C TYR A 98 -6.53 -12.74 4.14
N GLU A 99 -6.06 -12.88 5.37
CA GLU A 99 -6.27 -11.93 6.44
C GLU A 99 -5.26 -10.80 6.32
N ILE A 100 -5.73 -9.56 6.21
CA ILE A 100 -4.84 -8.39 6.16
C ILE A 100 -4.40 -8.06 7.58
N ILE A 101 -3.08 -8.02 7.79
CA ILE A 101 -2.44 -7.66 9.05
C ILE A 101 -1.77 -6.30 8.85
N THR A 102 -2.07 -5.38 9.76
CA THR A 102 -1.60 -3.99 9.69
C THR A 102 -0.71 -3.60 10.86
N GLY A 103 0.23 -2.69 10.59
CA GLY A 103 1.03 -2.04 11.62
C GLY A 103 0.22 -1.08 12.51
N PHE A 104 0.84 -0.66 13.63
CA PHE A 104 0.20 0.26 14.57
C PHE A 104 -0.06 1.66 13.99
N ASP A 105 0.77 2.08 13.06
CA ASP A 105 0.72 3.36 12.34
C ASP A 105 -0.59 3.55 11.56
N ILE A 106 -1.09 2.49 10.92
CA ILE A 106 -2.34 2.53 10.12
C ILE A 106 -3.57 1.97 10.85
N LYS A 107 -3.42 1.50 12.08
CA LYS A 107 -4.48 0.83 12.86
C LYS A 107 -5.79 1.63 12.92
N SER A 108 -5.71 2.95 13.10
CA SER A 108 -6.91 3.80 13.20
C SER A 108 -7.72 3.86 11.88
N ILE A 109 -7.03 3.82 10.74
CA ILE A 109 -7.61 3.82 9.40
C ILE A 109 -8.21 2.44 9.11
N TRP A 110 -7.46 1.39 9.45
CA TRP A 110 -7.88 -0.01 9.31
C TRP A 110 -9.16 -0.32 10.09
N MET A 111 -9.24 0.05 11.38
CA MET A 111 -10.41 -0.20 12.21
C MET A 111 -11.69 0.45 11.65
N LYS A 112 -11.58 1.65 11.07
CA LYS A 112 -12.72 2.32 10.41
C LYS A 112 -13.17 1.55 9.16
N TRP A 113 -12.24 1.01 8.39
CA TRP A 113 -12.56 0.17 7.25
C TRP A 113 -13.26 -1.12 7.67
N GLU A 114 -12.72 -1.85 8.65
CA GLU A 114 -13.34 -3.09 9.15
C GLU A 114 -14.76 -2.85 9.67
N GLN A 115 -14.99 -1.76 10.41
CA GLN A 115 -16.32 -1.39 10.89
C GLN A 115 -17.31 -1.12 9.76
N SER A 116 -16.83 -0.52 8.66
CA SER A 116 -17.65 -0.28 7.47
C SER A 116 -18.07 -1.58 6.76
N LYS A 117 -17.28 -2.65 6.90
CA LYS A 117 -17.59 -3.98 6.31
C LYS A 117 -18.57 -4.80 7.13
N LYS A 118 -18.63 -4.59 8.45
CA LYS A 118 -19.56 -5.33 9.33
C LYS A 118 -21.03 -4.92 9.18
N HIS A 119 -21.32 -3.87 8.41
CA HIS A 119 -22.67 -3.33 8.20
C HIS A 119 -23.17 -3.52 6.76
N VAL A 120 -22.51 -4.37 5.97
CA VAL A 120 -22.88 -4.70 4.58
C VAL A 120 -23.33 -6.17 4.50
#